data_AF-A0A7W1TD90-F1
#
_entry.id   AF-A0A7W1TD90-F1
#
_cell.length_a   1.000
_cell.length_b   1.000
_cell.length_c   1.000
_cell.angle_alpha   90.00
_cell.angle_beta   90.00
_cell.angle_gamma   90.00
#
_symmetry.space_group_name_H-M   'P 1'
#
loop_
_entity.id
_entity.type
_entity.pdbx_description
1 polymer ?
#
loop_
_entity_poly.entity_id
_entity_poly.type
_entity_poly.pdbx_seq_one_letter_code
_entity_poly.pdbx_strand_id
1 'polypeptide(L)'
;MRALLCLLMLLTAVAQAQAVAIAEVVIDGLPAGLMADTVAAQLANAKGGAFDRAKEKADRELIVMQLHELGYLDPDVKAANTFVTGGMRLTWAVKPRNLITLETVQVPGLGKDATQALLDELKLDKETPCTRATSERVAEAVATRLAVNPLFIDAVWKIGGSRKTATLVLTH
;
A
#
# COMPACT_ATOMS: atom_id res chain seq x y z
N MET A 1 40.68 31.39 -26.52
CA MET A 1 39.23 31.59 -26.73
C MET A 1 38.59 30.46 -27.55
N ARG A 2 38.64 29.20 -27.11
CA ARG A 2 37.96 28.06 -27.77
C ARG A 2 37.25 27.13 -26.78
N ALA A 3 37.76 27.03 -25.54
CA ALA A 3 37.14 26.24 -24.48
C ALA A 3 35.80 26.81 -23.95
N LEU A 4 35.58 28.13 -24.07
CA LEU A 4 34.37 28.79 -23.55
C LEU A 4 33.12 28.52 -24.40
N LEU A 5 33.29 28.30 -25.72
CA LEU A 5 32.17 28.03 -26.62
C LEU A 5 31.61 26.61 -26.46
N CYS A 6 32.47 25.62 -26.22
CA CYS A 6 32.03 24.24 -26.00
C CYS A 6 31.29 24.08 -24.65
N LEU A 7 31.66 24.86 -23.63
CA LEU A 7 30.99 24.84 -22.33
C LEU A 7 29.57 25.42 -22.40
N LEU A 8 29.34 26.41 -23.27
CA LEU A 8 28.02 27.02 -23.50
C LEU A 8 27.07 26.11 -24.30
N MET A 9 27.58 25.27 -25.22
CA MET A 9 26.74 24.29 -25.94
C MET A 9 26.37 23.05 -25.11
N LEU A 10 27.17 22.72 -24.09
CA LEU A 10 26.85 21.64 -23.13
C LEU A 10 25.76 22.03 -22.12
N LEU A 11 25.53 23.33 -21.90
CA LEU A 11 24.48 23.83 -20.99
C LEU A 11 23.08 23.81 -21.62
N THR A 12 22.97 23.79 -22.96
CA THR A 12 21.67 23.73 -23.65
C THR A 12 21.18 22.30 -23.92
N ALA A 13 22.04 21.28 -23.77
CA ALA A 13 21.67 19.89 -24.01
C ALA A 13 20.86 19.23 -22.87
N VAL A 14 20.66 19.94 -21.74
CA VAL A 14 19.87 19.44 -20.59
C VAL A 14 18.44 20.00 -20.60
N ALA A 15 18.08 20.83 -21.57
CA ALA A 15 16.79 21.51 -21.61
C ALA A 15 15.92 20.97 -22.76
N GLN A 16 15.23 19.86 -22.50
CA GLN A 16 13.87 19.51 -22.97
C GLN A 16 13.68 17.98 -22.89
N ALA A 17 13.70 17.43 -21.67
CA ALA A 17 12.74 16.36 -21.40
C ALA A 17 11.36 17.03 -21.53
N GLN A 18 10.72 16.93 -22.70
CA GLN A 18 9.34 17.39 -22.84
C GLN A 18 8.54 16.65 -21.77
N ALA A 19 7.98 17.42 -20.83
CA ALA A 19 7.10 16.89 -19.81
C ALA A 19 5.93 16.24 -20.54
N VAL A 20 5.93 14.92 -20.62
CA VAL A 20 4.84 14.18 -21.27
C VAL A 20 3.62 14.31 -20.37
N ALA A 21 2.58 14.98 -20.85
CA ALA A 21 1.34 15.10 -20.10
C ALA A 21 0.68 13.72 -19.95
N ILE A 22 0.09 13.46 -18.79
CA ILE A 22 -0.70 12.27 -18.53
C ILE A 22 -2.10 12.51 -19.07
N ALA A 23 -2.44 11.87 -20.18
CA ALA A 23 -3.76 11.98 -20.80
C ALA A 23 -4.80 11.17 -20.03
N GLU A 24 -4.40 9.99 -19.53
CA GLU A 24 -5.29 9.03 -18.91
C GLU A 24 -4.59 8.23 -17.82
N VAL A 25 -5.34 7.89 -16.77
CA VAL A 25 -4.94 6.95 -15.72
C VAL A 25 -6.00 5.88 -15.65
N VAL A 26 -5.61 4.62 -15.82
CA VAL A 26 -6.49 3.46 -15.76
C VAL A 26 -6.01 2.56 -14.63
N ILE A 27 -6.92 2.16 -13.74
CA ILE A 27 -6.62 1.19 -12.68
C ILE A 27 -7.56 0.00 -12.90
N ASP A 28 -6.98 -1.14 -13.26
CA ASP A 28 -7.71 -2.35 -13.63
C ASP A 28 -7.52 -3.43 -12.55
N GLY A 29 -8.57 -4.20 -12.26
CA GLY A 29 -8.53 -5.30 -11.29
C GLY A 29 -8.68 -4.92 -9.82
N LEU A 30 -9.21 -3.73 -9.51
CA LEU A 30 -9.55 -3.36 -8.13
C LEU A 30 -10.69 -4.24 -7.58
N PRO A 31 -10.65 -4.63 -6.29
CA PRO A 31 -11.74 -5.35 -5.65
C PRO A 31 -12.92 -4.43 -5.36
N ALA A 32 -14.07 -5.02 -5.01
CA ALA A 32 -15.20 -4.25 -4.49
C ALA A 32 -14.78 -3.47 -3.23
N GLY A 33 -15.23 -2.22 -3.12
CA GLY A 33 -14.86 -1.30 -2.03
C GLY A 33 -13.80 -0.25 -2.41
N LEU A 34 -13.10 -0.38 -3.54
CA LEU A 34 -12.24 0.67 -4.09
C LEU A 34 -12.76 1.14 -5.45
N MET A 35 -12.96 2.45 -5.59
CA MET A 35 -13.31 3.07 -6.86
C MET A 35 -12.05 3.55 -7.58
N ALA A 36 -11.87 3.14 -8.84
CA ALA A 36 -10.70 3.48 -9.64
C ALA A 36 -10.45 5.00 -9.71
N ASP A 37 -11.51 5.80 -9.89
CA ASP A 37 -11.41 7.26 -9.95
C ASP A 37 -10.90 7.87 -8.64
N THR A 38 -11.36 7.36 -7.49
CA THR A 38 -10.93 7.83 -6.17
C THR A 38 -9.46 7.51 -5.90
N VAL A 39 -8.99 6.34 -6.33
CA VAL A 39 -7.58 5.95 -6.19
C VAL A 39 -6.72 6.75 -7.18
N ALA A 40 -7.15 6.90 -8.43
CA ALA A 40 -6.44 7.63 -9.47
C ALA A 40 -6.25 9.12 -9.11
N ALA A 41 -7.24 9.74 -8.45
CA ALA A 41 -7.16 11.13 -8.00
C ALA A 41 -6.12 11.38 -6.89
N GLN A 42 -5.71 10.33 -6.16
CA GLN A 42 -4.71 10.44 -5.10
C GLN A 42 -3.27 10.19 -5.60
N LEU A 43 -3.11 9.67 -6.81
CA LEU A 43 -1.79 9.41 -7.39
C LEU A 43 -1.10 10.73 -7.73
N ALA A 44 0.20 10.77 -7.50
CA ALA A 44 1.00 11.93 -7.85
C ALA A 44 1.15 12.05 -9.38
N ASN A 45 1.12 10.93 -10.12
CA ASN A 45 0.92 10.90 -11.56
C ASN A 45 -0.58 10.90 -11.93
N ALA A 46 -1.28 12.00 -11.62
CA ALA A 46 -2.69 12.17 -11.96
C ALA A 46 -2.90 12.64 -13.41
N LYS A 47 -4.11 12.40 -13.94
CA LYS A 47 -4.54 12.91 -15.25
C LYS A 47 -4.40 14.43 -15.33
N GLY A 48 -3.83 14.92 -16.44
CA GLY A 48 -3.53 16.34 -16.67
C GLY A 48 -2.19 16.80 -16.07
N GLY A 49 -1.56 15.99 -15.21
CA GLY A 49 -0.22 16.25 -14.69
C GLY A 49 0.89 15.90 -15.67
N ALA A 50 2.11 16.27 -15.33
CA ALA A 50 3.31 15.81 -16.03
C ALA A 50 3.71 14.42 -15.52
N PHE A 51 4.03 13.51 -16.45
CA PHE A 51 4.56 12.20 -16.11
C PHE A 51 5.90 12.31 -15.39
N ASP A 52 6.01 11.63 -14.26
CA ASP A 52 7.20 11.55 -13.43
C ASP A 52 7.45 10.10 -12.99
N ARG A 53 8.46 9.49 -13.62
CA ARG A 53 8.88 8.13 -13.35
C ARG A 53 9.36 7.91 -11.91
N ALA A 54 9.90 8.95 -11.25
CA ALA A 54 10.36 8.82 -9.87
C ALA A 54 9.19 8.62 -8.90
N LYS A 55 7.99 9.09 -9.27
CA LYS A 55 6.78 8.99 -8.45
C LYS A 55 6.02 7.68 -8.62
N GLU A 56 6.27 6.91 -9.69
CA GLU A 56 5.59 5.63 -9.93
C GLU A 56 5.72 4.66 -8.76
N LYS A 57 6.87 4.64 -8.09
CA LYS A 57 7.07 3.77 -6.93
C LYS A 57 6.10 4.14 -5.80
N ALA A 58 5.98 5.42 -5.49
CA ALA A 58 5.09 5.91 -4.44
C ALA A 58 3.61 5.72 -4.81
N ASP A 59 3.26 5.95 -6.07
CA ASP A 59 1.90 5.71 -6.59
C ASP A 59 1.51 4.23 -6.45
N ARG A 60 2.43 3.31 -6.79
CA ARG A 60 2.24 1.87 -6.59
C ARG A 60 2.02 1.55 -5.11
N GLU A 61 2.86 2.10 -4.23
CA GLU A 61 2.77 1.88 -2.78
C GLU A 61 1.46 2.42 -2.21
N LEU A 62 0.93 3.53 -2.73
CA LEU A 62 -0.39 4.04 -2.36
C LEU A 62 -1.49 3.04 -2.74
N ILE A 63 -1.48 2.50 -3.96
CA ILE A 63 -2.47 1.49 -4.39
C ILE A 63 -2.38 0.24 -3.51
N VAL A 64 -1.16 -0.24 -3.23
CA VAL A 64 -0.92 -1.38 -2.34
C VAL A 64 -1.44 -1.12 -0.93
N MET A 65 -1.20 0.07 -0.39
CA MET A 65 -1.70 0.46 0.93
C MET A 65 -3.24 0.44 0.97
N GLN A 66 -3.93 0.98 -0.05
CA GLN A 66 -5.39 0.93 -0.12
C GLN A 66 -5.93 -0.52 -0.14
N LEU A 67 -5.21 -1.45 -0.77
CA LEU A 67 -5.55 -2.88 -0.76
C LEU A 67 -5.30 -3.52 0.62
N HIS A 68 -4.24 -3.11 1.32
CA HIS A 68 -3.97 -3.56 2.69
C HIS A 68 -5.06 -3.11 3.66
N GLU A 69 -5.62 -1.90 3.49
CA GLU A 69 -6.75 -1.42 4.29
C GLU A 69 -8.00 -2.30 4.15
N LEU A 70 -8.14 -3.01 3.02
CA LEU A 70 -9.22 -3.97 2.79
C LEU A 70 -8.86 -5.42 3.17
N GLY A 71 -7.64 -5.69 3.63
CA GLY A 71 -7.20 -7.02 4.06
C GLY A 71 -6.52 -7.87 2.98
N TYR A 72 -6.16 -7.28 1.85
CA TYR A 72 -5.34 -7.94 0.83
C TYR A 72 -3.86 -7.69 1.15
N LEU A 73 -3.19 -8.62 1.83
CA LEU A 73 -1.83 -8.41 2.36
C LEU A 73 -0.67 -8.70 1.39
N ASP A 74 -0.93 -9.36 0.25
CA ASP A 74 0.09 -9.69 -0.75
C ASP A 74 -0.40 -9.34 -2.19
N PRO A 75 -0.85 -8.10 -2.45
CA PRO A 75 -1.32 -7.72 -3.77
C PRO A 75 -0.14 -7.60 -4.76
N ASP A 76 -0.38 -7.90 -6.04
CA ASP A 76 0.56 -7.61 -7.13
C ASP A 76 0.04 -6.42 -7.94
N VAL A 77 0.82 -5.33 -7.99
CA VAL A 77 0.47 -4.10 -8.70
C VAL A 77 1.58 -3.74 -9.67
N LYS A 78 1.24 -3.61 -10.95
CA LYS A 78 2.20 -3.32 -12.02
C LYS A 78 1.77 -2.12 -12.84
N ALA A 79 2.73 -1.24 -13.14
CA ALA A 79 2.54 -0.12 -14.05
C ALA A 79 2.85 -0.54 -15.49
N ALA A 80 2.07 -0.03 -16.44
CA ALA A 80 2.36 -0.05 -17.85
C ALA A 80 2.05 1.33 -18.45
N ASN A 81 3.01 1.87 -19.19
CA ASN A 81 2.92 3.21 -19.75
C ASN A 81 2.85 3.10 -21.27
N THR A 82 1.82 3.70 -21.86
CA THR A 82 1.63 3.69 -23.32
C THR A 82 1.38 5.11 -23.81
N PHE A 83 1.89 5.44 -24.99
CA PHE A 83 1.57 6.73 -25.63
C PHE A 83 0.23 6.61 -26.35
N VAL A 84 -0.62 7.61 -26.15
CA VAL A 84 -1.94 7.74 -26.78
C VAL A 84 -2.09 9.14 -27.36
N THR A 85 -3.15 9.35 -28.16
CA THR A 85 -3.49 10.70 -28.62
C THR A 85 -3.70 11.62 -27.40
N GLY A 86 -2.91 12.69 -27.30
CA GLY A 86 -3.00 13.66 -26.21
C GLY A 86 -2.02 13.46 -25.05
N GLY A 87 -1.21 12.40 -25.04
CA GLY A 87 -0.15 12.22 -24.03
C GLY A 87 0.15 10.77 -23.66
N MET A 88 0.48 10.53 -22.40
CA MET A 88 0.73 9.20 -21.85
C MET A 88 -0.51 8.65 -21.15
N ARG A 89 -0.82 7.39 -21.39
CA ARG A 89 -1.75 6.59 -20.59
C ARG A 89 -0.95 5.76 -19.59
N LEU A 90 -1.25 5.94 -18.31
CA LEU A 90 -0.71 5.13 -17.21
C LEU A 90 -1.74 4.07 -16.85
N THR A 91 -1.35 2.79 -16.93
CA THR A 91 -2.21 1.66 -16.57
C THR A 91 -1.63 0.95 -15.37
N TRP A 92 -2.43 0.82 -14.32
CA TRP A 92 -2.12 0.05 -13.12
C TRP A 92 -2.89 -1.26 -13.16
N ALA A 93 -2.21 -2.35 -13.48
CA ALA A 93 -2.78 -3.69 -13.41
C ALA A 93 -2.68 -4.19 -11.97
N VAL A 94 -3.83 -4.34 -11.32
CA VAL A 94 -3.97 -4.76 -9.92
C VAL A 94 -4.44 -6.21 -9.86
N LYS A 95 -3.74 -7.02 -9.06
CA LYS A 95 -4.16 -8.36 -8.67
C LYS A 95 -4.23 -8.41 -7.15
N PRO A 96 -5.43 -8.25 -6.55
CA PRO A 96 -5.59 -8.23 -5.08
C PRO A 96 -5.18 -9.55 -4.42
N ARG A 97 -5.24 -10.66 -5.17
CA ARG A 97 -5.06 -12.04 -4.68
C ARG A 97 -6.12 -12.40 -3.65
N ASN A 98 -5.72 -13.01 -2.53
CA ASN A 98 -6.64 -13.49 -1.51
C ASN A 98 -6.92 -12.38 -0.50
N LEU A 99 -8.19 -12.24 -0.13
CA LEU A 99 -8.56 -11.57 1.12
C LEU A 99 -8.05 -12.44 2.27
N ILE A 100 -7.19 -11.88 3.12
CA ILE A 100 -6.58 -12.61 4.23
C ILE A 100 -7.40 -12.38 5.49
N THR A 101 -7.72 -13.48 6.17
CA THR A 101 -8.51 -13.48 7.41
C THR A 101 -7.68 -13.89 8.61
N LEU A 102 -8.13 -13.50 9.80
CA LEU A 102 -7.44 -13.75 11.05
C LEU A 102 -7.42 -15.26 11.37
N GLU A 103 -6.24 -15.81 11.61
CA GLU A 103 -6.11 -17.17 12.15
C GLU A 103 -6.07 -17.15 13.67
N THR A 104 -5.19 -16.31 14.21
CA THR A 104 -4.92 -16.17 15.63
C THR A 104 -4.08 -14.91 15.89
N VAL A 105 -3.94 -14.56 17.16
CA VAL A 105 -3.10 -13.46 17.63
C VAL A 105 -2.04 -14.03 18.58
N GLN A 106 -0.80 -13.60 18.41
CA GLN A 106 0.34 -13.97 19.25
C GLN A 106 0.90 -12.73 19.94
N VAL A 107 0.81 -12.72 21.26
CA VAL A 107 1.37 -11.65 22.11
C VAL A 107 2.33 -12.31 23.11
N PRO A 108 3.65 -12.19 22.93
CA PRO A 108 4.61 -12.67 23.91
C PRO A 108 4.34 -12.05 25.29
N GLY A 109 4.32 -12.89 26.33
CA GLY A 109 4.00 -12.46 27.69
C GLY A 109 2.51 -12.48 28.03
N LEU A 110 1.61 -12.53 27.05
CA LEU A 110 0.17 -12.74 27.30
C LEU A 110 -0.15 -14.23 27.20
N GLY A 111 -0.77 -14.79 28.24
CA GLY A 111 -1.23 -16.18 28.23
C GLY A 111 -2.27 -16.44 27.13
N LYS A 112 -2.43 -17.71 26.72
CA LYS A 112 -3.41 -18.10 25.69
C LYS A 112 -4.84 -17.72 26.08
N ASP A 113 -5.23 -17.93 27.33
CA ASP A 113 -6.60 -17.62 27.80
C ASP A 113 -6.87 -16.12 27.79
N ALA A 114 -5.90 -15.31 28.23
CA ALA A 114 -5.99 -13.85 28.17
C ALA A 114 -6.03 -13.32 26.72
N THR A 115 -5.32 -14.00 25.81
CA THR A 115 -5.37 -13.71 24.38
C THR A 115 -6.73 -14.08 23.80
N GLN A 116 -7.31 -15.24 24.13
CA GLN A 116 -8.64 -15.61 23.65
C GLN A 116 -9.71 -14.64 24.17
N ALA A 117 -9.66 -14.29 25.46
CA ALA A 117 -10.55 -13.29 26.03
C ALA A 117 -10.42 -11.91 25.35
N LEU A 118 -9.24 -11.56 24.82
CA LEU A 118 -9.06 -10.37 23.98
C LEU A 118 -9.86 -10.45 22.69
N LEU A 119 -9.75 -11.58 21.99
CA LEU A 119 -10.41 -11.77 20.70
C LEU A 119 -11.92 -11.76 20.89
N ASP A 120 -12.42 -12.40 21.94
CA ASP A 120 -13.84 -12.43 22.27
C ASP A 120 -14.38 -11.02 22.60
N GLU A 121 -13.64 -10.23 23.40
CA GLU A 121 -13.99 -8.83 23.71
C GLU A 121 -14.03 -7.95 22.45
N LEU A 122 -13.03 -8.10 21.58
CA LEU A 122 -12.93 -7.36 20.33
C LEU A 122 -13.83 -7.93 19.22
N LYS A 123 -14.55 -9.02 19.48
CA LYS A 123 -15.39 -9.73 18.49
C LYS A 123 -14.60 -10.08 17.22
N LEU A 124 -13.40 -10.62 17.41
CA LEU A 124 -12.53 -11.04 16.32
C LEU A 124 -12.60 -12.56 16.17
N ASP A 125 -12.90 -13.02 14.97
CA ASP A 125 -13.00 -14.44 14.64
C ASP A 125 -12.23 -14.77 13.36
N LYS A 126 -12.45 -15.97 12.82
CA LYS A 126 -11.77 -16.47 11.61
C LYS A 126 -12.27 -15.84 10.31
N GLU A 127 -13.34 -15.06 10.35
CA GLU A 127 -13.88 -14.33 9.21
C GLU A 127 -13.38 -12.88 9.20
N THR A 128 -12.87 -12.38 10.33
CA THR A 128 -12.31 -11.04 10.44
C THR A 128 -11.18 -10.80 9.43
N PRO A 129 -11.30 -9.79 8.55
CA PRO A 129 -10.23 -9.42 7.63
C PRO A 129 -9.00 -8.85 8.36
N CYS A 130 -7.82 -9.22 7.87
CA CYS A 130 -6.53 -8.73 8.36
C CYS A 130 -6.25 -7.31 7.82
N THR A 131 -6.92 -6.31 8.38
CA THR A 131 -6.74 -4.90 8.02
C THR A 131 -5.79 -4.19 8.98
N ARG A 132 -5.33 -3.00 8.60
CA ARG A 132 -4.60 -2.09 9.50
C ARG A 132 -5.44 -1.73 10.72
N ALA A 133 -6.71 -1.36 10.51
CA ALA A 133 -7.63 -1.04 11.59
C ALA A 133 -7.81 -2.21 12.59
N THR A 134 -7.83 -3.45 12.09
CA THR A 134 -7.86 -4.65 12.94
C THR A 134 -6.59 -4.74 13.80
N SER A 135 -5.40 -4.58 13.21
CA SER A 135 -4.14 -4.63 13.97
C SER A 135 -4.01 -3.49 14.99
N GLU A 136 -4.42 -2.27 14.64
CA GLU A 136 -4.38 -1.11 15.55
C GLU A 136 -5.29 -1.32 16.76
N ARG A 137 -6.54 -1.79 16.54
CA ARG A 137 -7.46 -2.13 17.63
C ARG A 137 -6.90 -3.19 18.58
N VAL A 138 -6.27 -4.24 18.05
CA VAL A 138 -5.66 -5.28 18.88
C VAL A 138 -4.45 -4.72 19.64
N ALA A 139 -3.60 -3.93 18.99
CA ALA A 139 -2.43 -3.31 19.60
C ALA A 139 -2.80 -2.38 20.76
N GLU A 140 -3.82 -1.52 20.60
CA GLU A 140 -4.33 -0.64 21.66
C GLU A 140 -4.83 -1.43 22.87
N ALA A 141 -5.59 -2.49 22.64
CA ALA A 141 -6.14 -3.31 23.70
C ALA A 141 -5.05 -4.14 24.42
N VAL A 142 -4.03 -4.62 23.70
CA VAL A 142 -2.84 -5.26 24.30
C VAL A 142 -2.04 -4.25 25.12
N ALA A 143 -1.78 -3.06 24.58
CA ALA A 143 -1.03 -2.01 25.25
C ALA A 143 -1.67 -1.65 26.61
N THR A 144 -3.00 -1.55 26.62
CA THR A 144 -3.79 -1.31 27.84
C THR A 144 -3.57 -2.40 28.89
N ARG A 145 -3.57 -3.67 28.49
CA ARG A 145 -3.41 -4.82 29.41
C ARG A 145 -1.98 -4.97 29.93
N LEU A 146 -1.00 -4.61 29.12
CA LEU A 146 0.42 -4.64 29.48
C LEU A 146 0.88 -3.34 30.17
N ALA A 147 0.01 -2.33 30.28
CA ALA A 147 0.33 -1.00 30.80
C ALA A 147 1.53 -0.33 30.08
N VAL A 148 1.60 -0.49 28.76
CA VAL A 148 2.61 0.13 27.90
C VAL A 148 1.97 1.12 26.92
N ASN A 149 2.78 2.01 26.33
CA ASN A 149 2.28 2.89 25.28
C ASN A 149 2.03 2.09 23.99
N PRO A 150 0.88 2.23 23.32
CA PRO A 150 0.58 1.51 22.08
C PRO A 150 1.57 1.78 20.93
N LEU A 151 2.26 2.92 20.93
CA LEU A 151 3.32 3.22 19.96
C LEU A 151 4.56 2.34 20.11
N PHE A 152 4.71 1.64 21.23
CA PHE A 152 5.77 0.65 21.44
C PHE A 152 5.34 -0.77 21.03
N ILE A 153 4.07 -0.98 20.66
CA ILE A 153 3.62 -2.27 20.12
C ILE A 153 3.87 -2.30 18.61
N ASP A 154 4.80 -3.14 18.16
CA ASP A 154 4.94 -3.50 16.74
C ASP A 154 3.95 -4.62 16.39
N ALA A 155 3.11 -4.38 15.40
CA ALA A 155 2.02 -5.26 14.99
C ALA A 155 2.25 -5.76 13.55
N VAL A 156 2.62 -7.03 13.42
CA VAL A 156 3.03 -7.61 12.14
C VAL A 156 2.14 -8.80 11.78
N TRP A 157 1.53 -8.74 10.59
CA TRP A 157 0.82 -9.87 10.00
C TRP A 157 1.80 -10.88 9.41
N LYS A 158 1.72 -12.13 9.86
CA LYS A 158 2.44 -13.27 9.26
C LYS A 158 1.45 -14.13 8.48
N ILE A 159 1.56 -14.08 7.15
CA ILE A 159 0.70 -14.86 6.24
C ILE A 159 1.00 -16.34 6.40
N GLY A 160 -0.04 -17.14 6.66
CA GLY A 160 0.04 -18.59 6.77
C GLY A 160 0.34 -19.27 5.43
N GLY A 161 0.77 -20.53 5.46
CA GLY A 161 1.17 -21.27 4.25
C GLY A 161 0.07 -21.39 3.19
N SER A 162 -1.20 -21.35 3.60
CA SER A 162 -2.37 -21.36 2.69
C SER A 162 -2.57 -20.05 1.94
N ARG A 163 -1.92 -18.96 2.37
CA ARG A 163 -2.14 -17.58 1.89
C ARG A 163 -3.60 -17.13 1.92
N LYS A 164 -4.41 -17.69 2.83
CA LYS A 164 -5.80 -17.29 3.09
C LYS A 164 -6.00 -16.77 4.51
N THR A 165 -5.09 -17.14 5.40
CA THR A 165 -5.11 -16.77 6.80
C THR A 165 -3.80 -16.11 7.19
N ALA A 166 -3.81 -15.31 8.25
CA ALA A 166 -2.61 -14.76 8.85
C ALA A 166 -2.69 -14.75 10.38
N THR A 167 -1.52 -14.83 11.00
CA THR A 167 -1.35 -14.61 12.43
C THR A 167 -0.92 -13.17 12.67
N LEU A 168 -1.59 -12.45 13.58
CA LEU A 168 -1.09 -11.16 14.06
C LEU A 168 -0.06 -11.42 15.15
N VAL A 169 1.18 -10.95 14.97
CA VAL A 169 2.21 -11.01 15.99
C VAL A 169 2.42 -9.61 16.55
N LEU A 170 2.32 -9.46 17.87
CA LEU A 170 2.49 -8.19 18.56
C LEU A 170 3.71 -8.27 19.47
N THR A 171 4.70 -7.41 19.25
CA THR A 171 5.93 -7.32 20.07
C THR A 171 6.06 -5.94 20.69
N HIS A 172 6.65 -5.83 21.89
CA HIS A 172 6.82 -4.59 22.64
C HIS A 172 8.23 -4.46 23.21
#